data_AF-A0ABD1XPU5-F1
#
_entry.id   AF-A0ABD1XPU5-F1
#
_cell.length_a   1.000
_cell.length_b   1.000
_cell.length_c   1.000
_cell.angle_alpha   90.00
_cell.angle_beta   90.00
_cell.angle_gamma   90.00
#
_symmetry.space_group_name_H-M   'P 1'
#
loop_
_entity.id
_entity.type
_entity.pdbx_description
1 polymer ?
#
loop_
_entity_poly.entity_id
_entity_poly.type
_entity_poly.pdbx_seq_one_letter_code
_entity_poly.pdbx_strand_id
1 'polypeptide(L)'
;MADTESESAGRRVHDFASDGHMSLTIMTFNLHRERTTDGPNSWEHRKDICANIIKKFSPLLVCTQEGLKSQLDDIACLLPGYEQFGVSRKGPNEPNDEHCAIFYSREKVEKMDGGTFWLSESPSVPASSSWSTDVPAIATW
;
A
#
# COMPACT_ATOMS: atom_id res chain seq x y z
N MET A 1 16.41 42.94 32.20
CA MET A 1 17.29 42.08 31.40
C MET A 1 16.68 40.70 31.46
N ALA A 2 16.32 40.18 30.27
CA ALA A 2 16.22 38.77 29.86
C ALA A 2 15.59 37.74 30.81
N ASP A 3 14.81 36.76 30.40
CA ASP A 3 14.12 36.37 29.18
C ASP A 3 13.24 35.21 29.68
N THR A 4 11.96 35.19 29.34
CA THR A 4 11.12 34.01 29.58
C THR A 4 10.45 33.69 28.26
N GLU A 5 11.12 32.86 27.46
CA GLU A 5 10.56 32.28 26.25
C GLU A 5 9.38 31.37 26.65
N SER A 6 8.20 31.73 26.15
CA SER A 6 6.99 30.93 26.28
C SER A 6 7.07 29.70 25.38
N GLU A 7 6.89 28.52 25.96
CA GLU A 7 6.66 27.27 25.24
C GLU A 7 5.54 27.44 24.19
N SER A 8 5.85 27.14 22.93
CA SER A 8 4.84 27.13 21.87
C SER A 8 3.88 25.97 22.09
N ALA A 9 2.67 26.28 22.54
CA ALA A 9 1.57 25.34 22.62
C ALA A 9 1.34 24.64 21.27
N GLY A 10 1.19 23.32 21.33
CA GLY A 10 1.01 22.44 20.18
C GLY A 10 -0.08 22.93 19.23
N ARG A 11 0.20 22.81 17.94
CA ARG A 11 -0.74 23.11 16.86
C ARG A 11 -1.94 22.16 16.99
N ARG A 12 -3.04 22.65 17.57
CA ARG A 12 -4.35 21.98 17.49
C ARG A 12 -4.69 21.80 16.03
N VAL A 13 -4.85 20.55 15.61
CA VAL A 13 -5.40 20.22 14.31
C VAL A 13 -6.84 20.74 14.30
N HIS A 14 -7.13 21.56 13.29
CA HIS A 14 -8.30 22.43 13.21
C HIS A 14 -9.64 21.71 13.39
N ASP A 15 -10.57 22.45 14.02
CA ASP A 15 -12.01 22.25 13.98
C ASP A 15 -12.51 21.98 12.56
N PHE A 16 -13.26 20.89 12.40
CA PHE A 16 -14.01 20.58 11.20
C PHE A 16 -15.34 21.34 11.23
N ALA A 17 -15.34 22.56 10.70
CA ALA A 17 -16.55 23.21 10.20
C ALA A 17 -16.39 23.41 8.68
N SER A 18 -17.45 23.03 7.96
CA SER A 18 -17.49 22.67 6.55
C SER A 18 -17.27 23.81 5.56
N ASP A 19 -16.28 23.65 4.68
CA ASP A 19 -16.47 23.84 3.25
C ASP A 19 -16.66 22.44 2.65
N GLY A 20 -17.54 22.25 1.67
CA GLY A 20 -17.91 20.94 1.08
C GLY A 20 -16.78 20.20 0.33
N HIS A 21 -15.54 20.35 0.76
CA HIS A 21 -14.35 19.75 0.19
C HIS A 21 -13.92 18.53 1.01
N MET A 22 -14.14 17.33 0.47
CA MET A 22 -13.58 16.10 1.03
C MET A 22 -12.09 16.03 0.70
N SER A 23 -11.24 15.96 1.73
CA SER A 23 -9.81 15.70 1.55
C SER A 23 -9.54 14.21 1.49
N LEU A 24 -8.90 13.74 0.41
CA LEU A 24 -8.51 12.35 0.24
C LEU A 24 -6.99 12.24 0.33
N THR A 25 -6.52 11.45 1.29
CA THR A 25 -5.11 11.05 1.37
C THR A 25 -4.97 9.65 0.77
N ILE A 26 -4.20 9.52 -0.31
CA ILE A 26 -3.90 8.24 -0.97
C ILE A 26 -2.39 8.07 -1.02
N MET A 27 -1.91 6.85 -0.83
CA MET A 27 -0.49 6.51 -0.85
C MET A 27 -0.19 5.52 -1.97
N THR A 28 0.90 5.75 -2.71
CA THR A 28 1.57 4.70 -3.50
C THR A 28 2.87 4.33 -2.80
N PHE A 29 3.14 3.04 -2.62
CA PHE A 29 4.29 2.58 -1.85
C PHE A 29 4.83 1.25 -2.36
N ASN A 30 5.95 1.29 -3.07
CA ASN A 30 6.70 0.08 -3.42
C ASN A 30 7.35 -0.49 -2.15
N LEU A 31 7.00 -1.73 -1.79
CA LEU A 31 7.48 -2.38 -0.58
C LEU A 31 8.89 -2.96 -0.71
N HIS A 32 9.41 -3.03 -1.94
CA HIS A 32 10.60 -3.78 -2.33
C HIS A 32 10.48 -5.27 -1.96
N ARG A 33 10.43 -6.13 -2.97
CA ARG A 33 10.24 -7.57 -2.72
C ARG A 33 11.37 -8.13 -1.86
N GLU A 34 11.05 -9.10 -1.01
CA GLU A 34 12.08 -9.82 -0.26
C GLU A 34 12.99 -10.61 -1.21
N ARG A 35 14.30 -10.50 -0.97
CA ARG A 35 15.34 -11.31 -1.61
C ARG A 35 16.34 -11.80 -0.58
N THR A 36 16.83 -13.02 -0.76
CA THR A 36 17.86 -13.62 0.11
C THR A 36 19.16 -12.83 0.19
N THR A 37 19.37 -11.90 -0.74
CA THR A 37 20.56 -11.04 -0.84
C THR A 37 20.43 -9.73 -0.08
N ASP A 38 19.28 -9.42 0.53
CA ASP A 38 19.00 -8.08 1.06
C ASP A 38 19.73 -7.81 2.40
N GLY A 39 20.16 -8.85 3.11
CA GLY A 39 20.98 -8.73 4.31
C GLY A 39 20.37 -7.76 5.34
N PRO A 40 21.06 -6.66 5.72
CA PRO A 40 20.50 -5.66 6.65
C PRO A 40 19.22 -4.96 6.15
N ASN A 41 18.94 -4.99 4.85
CA ASN A 41 17.74 -4.43 4.25
C ASN A 41 16.63 -5.49 4.03
N SER A 42 16.78 -6.68 4.61
CA SER A 42 15.74 -7.72 4.53
C SER A 42 14.40 -7.21 5.08
N TRP A 43 13.32 -7.84 4.62
CA TRP A 43 11.96 -7.53 4.99
C TRP A 43 11.72 -7.60 6.49
N GLU A 44 12.34 -8.57 7.18
CA GLU A 44 12.25 -8.70 8.63
C GLU A 44 12.70 -7.43 9.37
N HIS A 45 13.66 -6.67 8.81
CA HIS A 45 14.12 -5.40 9.37
C HIS A 45 13.31 -4.19 8.90
N ARG A 46 12.49 -4.33 7.85
CA ARG A 46 11.74 -3.23 7.22
C ARG A 46 10.24 -3.24 7.49
N LYS A 47 9.63 -4.38 7.80
CA LYS A 47 8.17 -4.53 7.89
C LYS A 47 7.52 -3.55 8.87
N ASP A 48 8.10 -3.40 10.05
CA ASP A 48 7.60 -2.44 11.06
C ASP A 48 7.80 -0.98 10.62
N ILE A 49 8.90 -0.68 9.94
CA ILE A 49 9.18 0.67 9.41
C ILE A 49 8.13 1.02 8.34
N CYS A 50 7.89 0.12 7.38
CA CYS A 50 6.88 0.29 6.35
C CYS A 50 5.47 0.48 6.96
N ALA A 51 5.07 -0.38 7.90
CA ALA A 51 3.78 -0.27 8.57
C ALA A 51 3.65 1.05 9.35
N ASN A 52 4.70 1.49 10.04
CA ASN A 52 4.68 2.75 10.80
C ASN A 52 4.56 3.98 9.91
N ILE A 53 5.15 3.97 8.70
CA ILE A 53 4.94 5.03 7.71
C ILE A 53 3.47 5.08 7.28
N ILE A 54 2.85 3.94 6.99
CA ILE A 54 1.43 3.88 6.62
C ILE A 54 0.55 4.40 7.78
N LYS A 55 0.80 3.96 9.01
CA LYS A 55 0.08 4.44 10.21
C LYS A 55 0.22 5.95 10.41
N LYS A 56 1.43 6.49 10.24
CA LYS A 56 1.73 7.91 10.41
C LYS A 56 0.90 8.80 9.50
N PHE A 57 0.74 8.41 8.24
CA PHE A 57 -0.03 9.19 7.26
C PHE A 57 -1.52 8.85 7.23
N SER A 58 -1.91 7.69 7.78
CA SER A 58 -3.30 7.21 7.86
C SER A 58 -4.11 7.41 6.55
N PRO A 59 -3.58 6.97 5.40
CA PRO A 59 -4.23 7.19 4.11
C PRO A 59 -5.55 6.40 4.00
N LEU A 60 -6.45 6.85 3.15
CA LEU A 60 -7.66 6.08 2.80
C LEU A 60 -7.29 4.79 2.07
N LEU A 61 -6.34 4.89 1.13
CA LEU A 61 -5.86 3.80 0.29
C LEU A 61 -4.33 3.76 0.28
N VAL A 62 -3.75 2.57 0.28
CA VAL A 62 -2.32 2.31 0.02
C VAL A 62 -2.21 1.37 -1.16
N CYS A 63 -1.73 1.88 -2.29
CA CYS A 63 -1.44 1.11 -3.48
C CYS A 63 0.00 0.65 -3.42
N THR A 64 0.21 -0.65 -3.20
CA THR A 64 1.55 -1.24 -3.06
C THR A 64 2.09 -1.75 -4.39
N GLN A 65 3.42 -1.89 -4.48
CA GLN A 65 4.10 -2.61 -5.56
C GLN A 65 5.15 -3.56 -4.97
N GLU A 66 5.53 -4.58 -5.74
CA GLU A 66 6.51 -5.62 -5.37
C GLU A 66 6.17 -6.44 -4.11
N GLY A 67 4.97 -6.29 -3.55
CA GLY A 67 4.58 -7.02 -2.35
C GLY A 67 4.42 -8.51 -2.65
N LEU A 68 5.26 -9.34 -2.03
CA LEU A 68 5.02 -10.78 -1.96
C LEU A 68 3.90 -11.08 -0.96
N LYS A 69 3.21 -12.21 -1.14
CA LYS A 69 2.09 -12.60 -0.26
C LYS A 69 2.45 -12.54 1.23
N SER A 70 3.62 -13.06 1.63
CA SER A 70 4.08 -12.99 3.02
C SER A 70 4.28 -11.56 3.51
N GLN A 71 4.88 -10.69 2.70
CA GLN A 71 5.08 -9.27 3.05
C GLN A 71 3.74 -8.54 3.21
N LEU A 72 2.80 -8.82 2.31
CA LEU A 72 1.45 -8.24 2.36
C LEU A 72 0.67 -8.72 3.58
N ASP A 73 0.80 -10.00 3.94
CA ASP A 73 0.18 -10.58 5.14
C ASP A 73 0.76 -9.99 6.43
N ASP A 74 2.08 -9.74 6.47
CA ASP A 74 2.72 -9.05 7.60
C ASP A 74 2.18 -7.62 7.73
N ILE A 75 2.07 -6.88 6.62
CA ILE A 75 1.49 -5.53 6.62
C ILE A 75 0.02 -5.57 7.06
N ALA A 76 -0.77 -6.53 6.59
CA ALA A 76 -2.16 -6.69 7.01
C ALA A 76 -2.27 -6.96 8.52
N CYS A 77 -1.42 -7.83 9.07
CA CYS A 77 -1.35 -8.08 10.51
C CYS A 77 -0.98 -6.82 11.31
N LEU A 78 -0.05 -6.02 10.80
CA LEU A 78 0.40 -4.78 11.44
C LEU A 78 -0.59 -3.62 11.27
N LEU A 79 -1.52 -3.71 10.32
CA LEU A 79 -2.54 -2.70 9.98
C LEU A 79 -3.96 -3.27 10.09
N PRO A 80 -4.42 -3.72 11.27
CA PRO A 80 -5.72 -4.37 11.41
C PRO A 80 -6.92 -3.49 11.04
N GLY A 81 -6.76 -2.17 10.92
CA GLY A 81 -7.80 -1.26 10.42
C GLY A 81 -7.98 -1.24 8.89
N TYR A 82 -7.10 -1.91 8.16
CA TYR A 82 -7.12 -1.97 6.70
C TYR A 82 -7.52 -3.37 6.23
N GLU A 83 -8.16 -3.40 5.07
CA GLU A 83 -8.36 -4.63 4.29
C GLU A 83 -7.50 -4.56 3.03
N GLN A 84 -7.06 -5.71 2.50
CA GLN A 84 -6.25 -5.78 1.29
C GLN A 84 -6.99 -6.46 0.14
N PHE A 85 -6.72 -6.02 -1.08
CA PHE A 85 -7.27 -6.56 -2.32
C PHE A 85 -6.22 -6.61 -3.44
N GLY A 86 -6.31 -7.62 -4.30
CA GLY A 86 -5.45 -7.81 -5.47
C GLY A 86 -4.91 -9.24 -5.56
N VAL A 87 -4.52 -9.66 -6.76
CA VAL A 87 -3.88 -10.96 -7.02
C VAL A 87 -2.44 -10.78 -7.46
N SER A 88 -1.66 -11.87 -7.42
CA SER A 88 -0.27 -11.82 -7.88
C SER A 88 -0.22 -11.63 -9.39
N ARG A 89 0.91 -11.15 -9.91
CA ARG A 89 1.15 -11.04 -11.36
C ARG A 89 1.13 -12.38 -12.10
N LYS A 90 1.16 -13.51 -11.40
CA LYS A 90 0.99 -14.84 -12.01
C LYS A 90 -0.45 -15.35 -11.96
N GLY A 91 -1.33 -14.64 -11.26
CA GLY A 91 -2.76 -14.92 -11.19
C GLY A 91 -3.22 -15.45 -9.83
N PRO A 92 -4.54 -15.61 -9.67
CA PRO A 92 -5.16 -15.96 -8.38
C PRO A 92 -4.73 -17.34 -7.84
N ASN A 93 -4.28 -18.24 -8.71
CA ASN A 93 -3.84 -19.59 -8.33
C ASN A 93 -2.35 -19.69 -7.99
N GLU A 94 -1.58 -18.61 -8.18
CA GLU A 94 -0.15 -18.54 -7.88
C GLU A 94 0.16 -17.36 -6.95
N PRO A 95 -0.32 -17.39 -5.68
CA PRO A 95 -0.26 -16.23 -4.79
C PRO A 95 1.17 -15.87 -4.37
N ASN A 96 2.17 -16.72 -4.56
CA ASN A 96 3.52 -16.50 -4.01
C ASN A 96 4.42 -15.60 -4.88
N ASP A 97 3.86 -14.81 -5.78
CA ASP A 97 4.58 -13.83 -6.61
C ASP A 97 4.25 -12.38 -6.19
N GLU A 98 4.79 -11.39 -6.91
CA GLU A 98 4.56 -9.96 -6.66
C GLU A 98 3.11 -9.54 -6.94
N HIS A 99 2.59 -8.62 -6.13
CA HIS A 99 1.28 -8.01 -6.32
C HIS A 99 1.41 -6.50 -6.51
N CYS A 100 0.38 -5.92 -7.12
CA CYS A 100 0.02 -4.52 -6.97
C CYS A 100 -1.20 -4.44 -6.04
N ALA A 101 -1.03 -4.76 -4.76
CA ALA A 101 -2.15 -4.86 -3.82
C ALA A 101 -2.61 -3.47 -3.34
N ILE A 102 -3.91 -3.32 -3.15
CA ILE A 102 -4.53 -2.12 -2.58
C ILE A 102 -4.96 -2.44 -1.15
N PHE A 103 -4.45 -1.68 -0.18
CA PHE A 103 -4.99 -1.66 1.18
C PHE A 103 -5.96 -0.49 1.31
N TYR A 104 -7.10 -0.68 1.96
CA TYR A 104 -8.10 0.36 2.19
C TYR A 104 -8.61 0.38 3.62
N SER A 105 -8.85 1.57 4.17
CA SER A 105 -9.34 1.74 5.54
C SER A 105 -10.80 1.29 5.66
N ARG A 106 -11.06 0.24 6.45
CA ARG A 106 -12.42 -0.32 6.65
C ARG A 106 -13.40 0.63 7.33
N GLU A 107 -12.87 1.63 8.03
CA GLU A 107 -13.67 2.66 8.70
C GLU A 107 -14.17 3.74 7.72
N LYS A 108 -13.40 4.00 6.65
CA LYS A 108 -13.58 5.19 5.79
C LYS A 108 -14.03 4.85 4.37
N VAL A 109 -13.84 3.60 3.93
CA VAL A 109 -14.09 3.16 2.55
C VAL A 109 -14.81 1.82 2.56
N GLU A 110 -15.78 1.68 1.65
CA GLU A 110 -16.44 0.42 1.31
C GLU A 110 -16.00 -0.01 -0.09
N LYS A 111 -15.55 -1.26 -0.24
CA LYS A 111 -15.19 -1.82 -1.54
C LYS A 111 -16.45 -2.29 -2.26
N MET A 112 -16.83 -1.57 -3.32
CA MET A 112 -18.01 -1.91 -4.13
C MET A 112 -17.72 -2.93 -5.22
N ASP A 113 -16.57 -2.81 -5.88
CA ASP A 113 -16.12 -3.71 -6.94
C ASP A 113 -14.59 -3.78 -6.92
N GLY A 114 -13.99 -4.59 -7.76
CA GLY A 114 -12.55 -4.52 -8.04
C GLY A 114 -12.06 -5.69 -8.86
N GLY A 115 -10.91 -5.51 -9.49
CA GLY A 115 -10.28 -6.55 -10.30
C GLY A 115 -8.79 -6.34 -10.48
N THR A 116 -8.15 -7.33 -11.10
CA THR A 116 -6.78 -7.22 -11.60
C THR A 116 -6.77 -7.64 -13.06
N PHE A 117 -6.09 -6.86 -13.89
CA PHE A 117 -5.84 -7.20 -15.29
C PHE A 117 -4.36 -7.12 -15.61
N TRP A 118 -3.96 -7.85 -16.65
CA TRP A 118 -2.59 -7.90 -17.12
C TRP A 118 -2.33 -6.81 -18.15
N LEU A 119 -1.19 -6.15 -18.04
CA LEU A 119 -0.75 -5.15 -18.99
C LEU A 119 -0.18 -5.87 -20.21
N SER A 120 -1.07 -6.33 -21.08
CA SER A 120 -0.76 -7.11 -22.28
C SER A 120 -1.85 -6.94 -23.35
N GLU A 121 -1.65 -7.53 -24.52
CA GLU A 121 -2.67 -7.65 -25.58
C GLU A 121 -3.83 -8.58 -25.19
N SER A 122 -3.70 -9.33 -24.10
CA SER A 122 -4.72 -10.26 -23.57
C SER A 122 -4.97 -10.00 -22.08
N PRO A 123 -5.51 -8.82 -21.70
CA PRO A 123 -5.53 -8.35 -20.32
C PRO A 123 -6.35 -9.21 -19.35
N SER A 124 -7.27 -10.03 -19.85
CA SER A 124 -8.07 -10.98 -19.06
C SER A 124 -7.39 -12.34 -18.86
N VAL A 125 -6.23 -12.59 -19.48
CA VAL A 125 -5.51 -13.86 -19.38
C VAL A 125 -4.43 -13.74 -18.30
N PRO A 126 -4.50 -14.53 -17.22
CA PRO A 126 -3.50 -14.51 -16.17
C PRO A 126 -2.08 -14.76 -16.70
N ALA A 127 -1.11 -14.04 -16.14
CA ALA A 127 0.30 -14.07 -16.51
C ALA A 127 0.61 -13.75 -17.99
N SER A 128 -0.32 -13.14 -18.72
CA SER A 128 -0.05 -12.70 -20.09
C SER A 128 0.95 -11.54 -20.12
N SER A 129 1.81 -11.57 -21.13
CA SER A 129 2.87 -10.59 -21.38
C SER A 129 2.88 -10.22 -22.85
N SER A 130 3.16 -8.95 -23.14
CA SER A 130 3.27 -8.43 -24.51
C SER A 130 4.46 -7.47 -24.59
N TRP A 131 4.79 -7.01 -25.80
CA TRP A 131 5.85 -6.00 -26.02
C TRP A 131 7.22 -6.39 -25.44
N SER A 132 7.53 -7.70 -25.42
CA SER A 132 8.81 -8.24 -24.97
C SER A 132 9.16 -7.93 -23.50
N THR A 133 8.17 -7.85 -22.62
CA THR A 133 8.41 -7.73 -21.17
C THR A 133 8.97 -9.01 -20.57
N ASP A 134 9.99 -8.90 -19.71
CA ASP A 134 10.62 -10.06 -19.04
C ASP A 134 9.69 -10.78 -18.05
N VAL A 135 8.76 -10.03 -17.45
CA VAL A 135 7.79 -10.53 -16.47
C VAL A 135 6.41 -9.93 -16.73
N PRO A 136 5.31 -10.65 -16.43
CA PRO A 136 3.97 -10.09 -16.53
C PRO A 136 3.82 -8.86 -15.62
N ALA A 137 3.24 -7.80 -16.15
CA ALA A 137 2.85 -6.62 -15.37
C ALA A 137 1.33 -6.61 -15.17
N ILE A 138 0.88 -6.08 -14.04
CA ILE A 138 -0.54 -6.05 -13.66
C ILE A 138 -0.96 -4.65 -13.19
N ALA A 139 -2.26 -4.41 -13.26
CA ALA A 139 -2.92 -3.30 -12.57
C ALA A 139 -4.12 -3.83 -11.78
N THR A 140 -4.25 -3.41 -10.53
CA THR A 140 -5.39 -3.68 -9.64
C THR A 140 -6.20 -2.39 -9.51
N TRP A 141 -7.53 -2.50 -9.52
CA TRP A 141 -8.47 -1.39 -9.42
C TRP A 141 -9.61 -1.69 -8.45
#